data_AF-A0A3S0CJE0-F1
#
_entry.id   AF-A0A3S0CJE0-F1
#
_cell.length_a   1.000
_cell.length_b   1.000
_cell.length_c   1.000
_cell.angle_alpha   90.00
_cell.angle_beta   90.00
_cell.angle_gamma   90.00
#
_symmetry.space_group_name_H-M   'P 1'
#
loop_
_entity.id
_entity.type
_entity.pdbx_description
1 polymer ?
#
loop_
_entity_poly.entity_id
_entity_poly.type
_entity_poly.pdbx_seq_one_letter_code
_entity_poly.pdbx_strand_id
1 'polypeptide(L)'
;MWRRSPLAPSFSEMDWAFLLDTALLHQQLWASGDTRVLPELRLRVAKFGATPEDRARLRVQFAQADVSESQAERVAGEKRAQGSRARARAVRAV
;
A
#
# COMPACT_ATOMS: atom_id res chain seq x y z
N MET A 1 4.00 11.52 -10.18
CA MET A 1 3.40 11.31 -8.84
C MET A 1 3.00 9.86 -8.58
N TRP A 2 2.46 9.13 -9.55
CA TRP A 2 2.04 7.72 -9.42
C TRP A 2 3.12 6.71 -9.00
N ARG A 3 4.37 6.85 -9.48
CA ARG A 3 5.50 5.98 -9.10
C ARG A 3 5.84 5.99 -7.60
N ARG A 4 5.42 7.02 -6.86
CA ARG A 4 5.60 7.12 -5.40
C ARG A 4 4.37 6.66 -4.61
N SER A 5 3.32 6.22 -5.29
CA SER A 5 2.14 5.68 -4.63
C SER A 5 2.51 4.37 -3.92
N PRO A 6 2.01 4.12 -2.70
CA PRO A 6 2.15 2.83 -2.03
C PRO A 6 1.56 1.66 -2.84
N LEU A 7 0.72 1.94 -3.85
CA LEU A 7 0.16 0.94 -4.77
C LEU A 7 1.08 0.60 -5.95
N ALA A 8 2.07 1.46 -6.24
CA ALA A 8 2.97 1.29 -7.37
C ALA A 8 3.73 -0.05 -7.40
N PRO A 9 4.17 -0.64 -6.27
CA PRO A 9 4.84 -1.93 -6.27
C PRO A 9 3.97 -3.11 -6.77
N SER A 10 2.65 -3.00 -6.66
CA SER A 10 1.72 -4.04 -7.12
C SER A 10 1.30 -3.90 -8.58
N PHE A 11 1.75 -2.85 -9.28
CA PHE A 11 1.34 -2.60 -10.66
C PHE A 11 2.12 -3.48 -11.64
N SER A 12 1.37 -4.12 -12.53
CA SER A 12 1.89 -4.84 -13.69
C SER A 12 2.27 -3.88 -14.83
N GLU A 13 2.94 -4.39 -15.86
CA GLU A 13 3.25 -3.60 -17.06
C GLU A 13 2.00 -3.04 -17.74
N MET A 14 0.89 -3.80 -17.75
CA MET A 14 -0.40 -3.36 -18.29
C MET A 14 -0.95 -2.15 -17.52
N ASP A 15 -0.79 -2.13 -16.19
CA ASP A 15 -1.23 -1.01 -15.36
C ASP A 15 -0.42 0.26 -15.68
N TRP A 16 0.89 0.11 -15.90
CA TRP A 16 1.75 1.22 -16.31
C TRP A 16 1.40 1.74 -17.71
N ALA A 17 1.12 0.85 -18.67
CA ALA A 17 0.65 1.23 -19.99
C ALA A 17 -0.68 2.01 -19.91
N PHE A 18 -1.61 1.55 -19.09
CA PHE A 18 -2.89 2.23 -18.90
C PHE A 18 -2.72 3.63 -18.25
N LEU A 19 -1.80 3.76 -17.29
CA LEU A 19 -1.48 5.05 -16.69
C LEU A 19 -0.79 6.00 -17.69
N LEU A 20 -0.01 5.47 -18.63
CA LEU A 20 0.58 6.25 -19.71
C LEU A 20 -0.49 6.82 -20.65
N ASP A 21 -1.46 6.00 -21.06
CA ASP A 21 -2.60 6.47 -21.87
C ASP A 21 -3.43 7.52 -21.11
N THR A 22 -3.59 7.33 -19.79
CA THR A 22 -4.27 8.29 -18.92
C THR A 22 -3.51 9.62 -18.84
N ALA A 23 -2.16 9.59 -18.92
CA ALA A 23 -1.34 10.80 -18.94
C ALA A 23 -1.52 11.61 -20.23
N LEU A 24 -1.76 10.96 -21.38
CA LEU A 24 -2.07 11.64 -22.64
C LEU A 24 -3.39 12.41 -22.54
N LEU A 25 -4.42 11.82 -21.93
CA LEU A 25 -5.70 12.51 -21.69
C LEU A 25 -5.54 13.68 -20.72
N HIS A 26 -4.73 13.52 -19.67
CA HIS A 26 -4.40 14.61 -18.75
C HIS A 26 -3.65 15.74 -19.45
N GLN A 27 -2.73 15.42 -20.37
CA GLN A 27 -2.07 16.43 -21.19
C GLN A 27 -3.08 17.12 -22.11
N GLN A 28 -3.96 16.39 -22.77
CA GLN A 28 -4.98 16.99 -23.65
C GLN A 28 -5.85 17.98 -22.87
N LEU A 29 -6.28 17.62 -21.65
CA LEU A 29 -7.03 18.53 -20.79
C LEU A 29 -6.27 19.82 -20.48
N TRP A 30 -5.00 19.73 -20.05
CA TRP A 30 -4.28 20.92 -19.57
C TRP A 30 -3.51 21.70 -20.62
N ALA A 31 -3.02 21.04 -21.67
CA ALA A 31 -2.31 21.70 -22.75
C ALA A 31 -3.28 22.30 -23.77
N SER A 32 -4.37 21.59 -24.10
CA SER A 32 -5.33 22.05 -25.12
C SER A 32 -6.62 22.65 -24.54
N GLY A 33 -6.90 22.43 -23.24
CA GLY A 33 -8.12 22.92 -22.61
C GLY A 33 -9.37 22.11 -22.96
N ASP A 34 -9.23 20.96 -23.64
CA ASP A 34 -10.37 20.14 -24.04
C ASP A 34 -11.02 19.47 -22.82
N THR A 35 -12.12 20.03 -22.35
CA THR A 35 -12.85 19.53 -21.18
C THR A 35 -13.65 18.25 -21.46
N ARG A 36 -13.77 17.82 -22.73
CA ARG A 36 -14.53 16.61 -23.08
C ARG A 36 -13.87 15.35 -22.55
N VAL A 37 -12.56 15.39 -22.29
CA VAL A 37 -11.81 14.26 -21.73
C VAL A 37 -11.97 14.12 -20.20
N LEU A 38 -12.55 15.11 -19.51
CA LEU A 38 -12.72 15.11 -18.05
C LEU A 38 -13.46 13.86 -17.52
N PRO A 39 -14.60 13.43 -18.09
CA PRO A 39 -15.34 12.28 -17.57
C PRO A 39 -14.52 10.99 -17.68
N GLU A 40 -13.84 10.80 -18.80
CA GLU A 40 -13.01 9.62 -19.03
C GLU A 40 -11.76 9.63 -18.15
N LEU A 41 -11.09 10.77 -18.03
CA LEU A 41 -9.94 10.94 -17.14
C LEU A 41 -10.32 10.61 -15.69
N ARG A 42 -11.48 11.09 -15.22
CA ARG A 42 -12.00 10.76 -13.87
C ARG A 42 -12.20 9.26 -13.69
N LEU A 43 -12.80 8.57 -14.66
CA LEU A 43 -13.03 7.12 -14.58
C LEU A 43 -11.72 6.32 -14.56
N ARG A 44 -10.76 6.71 -15.40
CA ARG A 44 -9.45 6.06 -15.49
C ARG A 44 -8.67 6.22 -14.19
N VAL A 45 -8.69 7.42 -13.61
CA VAL A 45 -8.02 7.75 -12.35
C VAL A 45 -8.68 7.06 -11.15
N ALA A 46 -10.01 6.93 -11.15
CA ALA A 46 -10.76 6.23 -10.09
C ALA A 46 -10.41 4.73 -10.00
N LYS A 47 -10.11 4.07 -11.13
CA LYS A 47 -9.71 2.64 -11.16
C LYS A 47 -8.47 2.33 -10.32
N PHE A 48 -7.57 3.30 -10.15
CA PHE A 48 -6.33 3.14 -9.37
C PHE A 48 -6.42 3.71 -7.95
N GLY A 49 -7.60 4.11 -7.49
CA GLY A 49 -7.76 4.62 -6.13
C GLY A 49 -7.07 5.97 -5.92
N ALA A 50 -7.15 6.89 -6.88
CA ALA A 50 -6.52 8.20 -6.75
C ALA A 50 -7.07 9.00 -5.57
N THR A 51 -8.39 8.93 -5.36
CA THR A 51 -9.05 9.60 -4.23
C THR A 51 -9.22 8.67 -3.04
N PRO A 52 -9.33 9.19 -1.80
CA PRO A 52 -9.67 8.39 -0.64
C PRO A 52 -11.02 7.65 -0.79
N GLU A 53 -11.98 8.27 -1.48
CA GLU A 53 -13.28 7.67 -1.79
C GLU A 53 -13.12 6.45 -2.71
N ASP A 54 -12.31 6.58 -3.77
CA ASP A 54 -12.04 5.47 -4.68
C ASP A 54 -11.34 4.31 -3.97
N ARG A 55 -10.38 4.61 -3.07
CA ARG A 55 -9.70 3.58 -2.27
C ARG A 55 -10.65 2.85 -1.32
N ALA A 56 -11.57 3.58 -0.69
CA ALA A 56 -12.59 3.01 0.17
C ALA A 56 -13.55 2.11 -0.63
N ARG A 57 -13.99 2.56 -1.82
CA ARG A 57 -14.86 1.78 -2.71
C ARG A 57 -14.18 0.50 -3.23
N LEU A 58 -12.92 0.60 -3.62
CA LEU A 58 -12.12 -0.52 -4.11
C LEU A 58 -11.66 -1.47 -2.99
N ARG A 59 -11.96 -1.14 -1.71
CA ARG A 59 -11.51 -1.90 -0.53
C ARG A 59 -10.02 -2.18 -0.57
N VAL A 60 -9.24 -1.19 -1.00
CA VAL A 60 -7.78 -1.32 -1.14
C VAL A 60 -7.19 -1.45 0.25
N GLN A 61 -7.01 -2.69 0.70
CA GLN A 61 -6.26 -3.04 1.90
C GLN A 61 -4.79 -2.80 1.55
N PHE A 62 -4.17 -1.78 2.15
CA PHE A 62 -2.71 -1.70 2.13
C PHE A 62 -2.20 -2.91 2.90
N ALA A 63 -1.58 -3.88 2.22
CA ALA A 63 -0.89 -4.95 2.89
C ALA A 63 0.28 -4.33 3.67
N GLN A 64 0.09 -4.08 4.97
CA GLN A 64 1.18 -3.82 5.90
C GLN A 64 1.92 -5.15 6.13
N ALA A 65 2.67 -5.62 5.13
CA ALA A 65 3.35 -6.91 5.22
C ALA A 65 4.51 -6.91 6.23
N ASP A 66 5.11 -5.75 6.54
CA ASP A 66 6.35 -5.71 7.34
C ASP A 66 6.17 -5.44 8.86
N VAL A 67 4.97 -5.06 9.30
CA VAL A 67 4.76 -4.71 10.73
C VAL A 67 4.31 -5.91 11.57
N SER A 68 3.58 -6.86 10.98
CA SER A 68 3.01 -7.97 11.74
C SER A 68 4.03 -9.06 12.07
N GLU A 69 4.96 -9.38 11.16
CA GLU A 69 5.94 -10.45 11.37
C GLU A 69 7.02 -10.01 12.37
N SER A 70 7.54 -8.79 12.22
CA SER A 70 8.52 -8.20 13.14
C SER A 70 7.96 -8.01 14.56
N GLN A 71 6.68 -7.68 14.72
CA GLN A 71 6.05 -7.55 16.02
C GLN A 71 5.76 -8.92 16.66
N ALA A 72 5.35 -9.92 15.86
CA ALA A 72 5.16 -11.30 16.33
C ALA A 72 6.47 -11.93 16.80
N GLU A 73 7.57 -11.70 16.08
CA GLU A 73 8.89 -12.25 16.41
C GLU A 73 9.48 -11.61 17.66
N ARG A 74 9.27 -10.29 17.85
CA ARG A 74 9.66 -9.58 19.09
C ARG A 74 8.91 -10.08 20.32
N VAL A 75 7.59 -10.28 20.21
CA VAL A 75 6.77 -10.80 21.32
C VAL A 75 7.13 -12.26 21.65
N ALA A 76 7.46 -13.07 20.63
CA ALA A 76 7.92 -14.44 20.84
C ALA A 76 9.29 -14.48 21.54
N GLY A 77 10.22 -13.59 21.16
CA GLY A 77 11.52 -13.43 21.79
C GLY A 77 11.44 -13.03 23.27
N GLU A 78 10.57 -12.08 23.60
CA GLU A 78 10.36 -11.64 24.99
C GLU A 78 9.80 -12.76 25.89
N LYS A 79 8.80 -13.53 25.40
CA LYS A 79 8.24 -14.66 26.15
C LYS A 79 9.27 -15.77 26.40
N ARG A 80 10.13 -16.07 25.42
CA ARG A 80 11.24 -17.03 25.59
C ARG A 80 12.27 -16.56 26.62
N ALA A 81 12.65 -15.29 26.57
CA ALA A 81 13.61 -14.71 27.52
C ALA A 81 13.05 -14.70 28.96
N GLN A 82 11.75 -14.42 29.13
CA GLN A 82 11.10 -14.41 30.44
C GLN A 82 10.98 -15.82 31.04
N GLY A 83 10.65 -16.83 30.22
CA GLY A 83 10.62 -18.23 30.64
C GLY A 83 12.00 -18.78 31.06
N SER A 84 13.06 -18.38 30.33
CA SER A 84 14.45 -18.74 30.68
C SER A 84 14.88 -18.15 32.03
N ARG A 85 14.58 -16.87 32.28
CA ARG A 85 14.88 -16.18 33.55
C ARG A 85 14.11 -16.77 34.74
N ALA A 86 12.86 -17.16 34.53
CA ALA A 86 12.05 -17.81 35.57
C ALA A 86 12.64 -19.18 35.98
N ARG A 87 13.09 -19.98 35.01
CA ARG A 87 13.75 -21.27 35.28
C ARG A 87 15.11 -21.10 35.97
N ALA A 88 15.92 -20.14 35.53
CA ALA A 88 17.22 -19.85 36.16
C ALA A 88 17.09 -19.41 37.62
N ARG A 89 16.04 -18.65 37.96
CA ARG A 89 15.72 -18.28 39.35
C ARG A 89 15.27 -19.47 40.19
N ALA A 90 14.49 -20.38 39.64
CA ALA A 90 14.02 -21.58 40.35
C ALA A 90 15.17 -22.54 40.69
N VAL A 91 16.15 -22.68 39.79
CA VAL A 91 17.32 -23.57 40.01
C VAL A 91 18.32 -22.99 41.03
N ARG A 92 18.33 -21.67 41.25
CA ARG A 92 19.23 -21.01 42.22
C ARG A 92 18.66 -20.95 43.65
N ALA A 93 17.39 -21.33 43.84
CA ALA A 93 16.69 -21.31 45.12
C ALA A 93 16.64 -22.68 45.82
N VAL A 94 17.36 -23.67 45.30
CA VAL A 94 17.55 -25.02 45.85
C VAL A 94 19.02 -25.17 46.22
#